data_AF-A0A392SPD7-F1
#
_entry.id   AF-A0A392SPD7-F1
#
_cell.length_a   1.000
_cell.length_b   1.000
_cell.length_c   1.000
_cell.angle_alpha   90.00
_cell.angle_beta   90.00
_cell.angle_gamma   90.00
#
_symmetry.space_group_name_H-M   'P 1'
#
loop_
_entity.id
_entity.type
_entity.pdbx_description
1 polymer ?
#
loop_
_entity_poly.entity_id
_entity_poly.type
_entity_poly.pdbx_seq_one_letter_code
_entity_poly.pdbx_strand_id
1 'polypeptide(L)' 'MNMTLLERVRCMLLGAGLPKSFRGEAVNTAAYLINKRPSTGIDLKTPIKVWSGRPADYSNLKVFGSLAFAHVKQDKLD' A
#
# COMPACT_ATOMS: atom_id res chain seq x y z
N MET A 1 6.20 6.52 -14.03
CA MET A 1 5.61 6.07 -12.74
C MET A 1 6.64 6.01 -11.61
N ASN A 2 7.90 5.65 -11.88
CA ASN A 2 8.92 5.41 -10.84
C ASN A 2 9.18 6.64 -9.93
N MET A 3 9.27 7.84 -10.51
CA MET A 3 9.49 9.07 -9.73
C MET A 3 8.32 9.37 -8.77
N THR A 4 7.09 9.37 -9.28
CA THR A 4 5.87 9.58 -8.49
C THR A 4 5.69 8.54 -7.39
N LEU A 5 6.13 7.29 -7.61
CA LEU A 5 6.07 6.24 -6.60
C LEU A 5 7.06 6.53 -5.45
N LEU A 6 8.30 6.88 -5.78
CA LEU A 6 9.33 7.19 -4.78
C LEU A 6 8.98 8.42 -3.94
N GLU A 7 8.36 9.44 -4.54
CA GLU A 7 7.88 10.61 -3.81
C GLU A 7 6.81 10.23 -2.79
N ARG A 8 5.83 9.41 -3.17
CA ARG A 8 4.80 8.92 -2.23
C ARG A 8 5.39 8.12 -1.09
N VAL A 9 6.35 7.24 -1.39
CA VAL A 9 7.05 6.45 -0.37
C VAL A 9 7.73 7.36 0.65
N ARG A 10 8.40 8.42 0.20
CA ARG A 10 9.03 9.40 1.09
C ARG A 10 7.98 10.14 1.93
N CYS A 11 6.91 10.63 1.31
CA CYS A 11 5.83 11.31 2.02
C CYS A 11 5.14 10.43 3.06
N MET A 12 4.89 9.15 2.73
CA MET A 12 4.25 8.19 3.63
C MET A 12 5.12 7.87 4.85
N LEU A 13 6.43 7.68 4.64
CA LEU A 13 7.37 7.45 5.75
C LEU A 13 7.48 8.66 6.67
N LEU A 14 7.60 9.87 6.09
CA LEU A 14 7.66 11.11 6.85
C LEU A 14 6.35 11.36 7.61
N GLY A 15 5.20 11.18 6.96
CA GLY A 15 3.89 11.38 7.58
C GLY A 15 3.57 10.40 8.69
N ALA A 16 4.05 9.14 8.58
CA ALA A 16 3.87 8.12 9.62
C ALA A 16 4.97 8.14 10.70
N GLY A 17 6.01 8.96 10.55
CA GLY A 17 7.15 8.96 11.47
C GLY A 17 7.93 7.65 11.50
N LEU A 18 7.88 6.86 10.43
CA LEU A 18 8.48 5.51 10.38
C LEU A 18 9.92 5.52 9.83
N PRO A 19 10.79 4.62 10.34
CA PRO A 19 12.16 4.53 9.85
C PRO A 19 12.22 4.00 8.42
N LYS A 20 13.34 4.28 7.73
CA LYS A 20 13.58 3.87 6.33
C LYS A 20 13.56 2.35 6.12
N SER A 21 13.65 1.55 7.19
CA SER A 21 13.47 0.10 7.12
C SER A 21 12.09 -0.29 6.56
N PHE A 22 11.06 0.53 6.79
CA PHE A 22 9.70 0.30 6.29
C PHE A 22 9.49 0.71 4.81
N ARG A 23 10.57 0.93 4.05
CA ARG A 23 10.47 1.33 2.64
C ARG A 23 9.75 0.29 1.78
N GLY A 24 9.93 -1.00 2.06
CA GLY A 24 9.28 -2.07 1.29
C GLY A 24 7.75 -2.00 1.45
N GLU A 25 7.29 -1.85 2.69
CA GLU A 25 5.89 -1.72 3.07
C GLU A 25 5.29 -0.43 2.51
N ALA A 26 6.04 0.67 2.55
CA ALA A 26 5.63 1.94 1.95
C ALA A 26 5.48 1.83 0.43
N VAL A 27 6.41 1.16 -0.26
CA VAL A 27 6.33 0.91 -1.72
C VAL A 27 5.11 0.08 -2.05
N ASN A 28 4.90 -1.03 -1.32
CA ASN A 28 3.73 -1.90 -1.51
C ASN A 28 2.42 -1.15 -1.31
N THR A 29 2.33 -0.35 -0.25
CA THR A 29 1.13 0.45 0.05
C THR A 29 0.90 1.53 -1.01
N ALA A 30 1.95 2.22 -1.46
CA ALA A 30 1.84 3.22 -2.53
C ALA A 30 1.36 2.60 -3.85
N ALA A 31 1.89 1.43 -4.22
CA ALA A 31 1.46 0.69 -5.40
C ALA A 31 0.01 0.21 -5.28
N TYR A 32 -0.37 -0.32 -4.11
CA TYR A 32 -1.75 -0.73 -3.80
C TYR A 32 -2.74 0.43 -3.98
N LEU A 33 -2.41 1.62 -3.45
CA LEU A 33 -3.21 2.83 -3.61
C LEU A 33 -3.28 3.31 -5.07
N ILE A 34 -2.16 3.26 -5.81
CA ILE A 34 -2.14 3.63 -7.23
C ILE A 34 -3.07 2.74 -8.05
N ASN A 35 -3.08 1.44 -7.77
CA ASN A 35 -3.89 0.48 -8.51
C ASN A 35 -5.39 0.58 -8.19
N LYS A 36 -5.74 1.08 -6.99
CA LYS A 36 -7.13 1.19 -6.55
C LYS A 36 -7.72 2.57 -6.74
N ARG A 37 -6.95 3.64 -6.73
CA ARG A 37 -7.49 4.99 -6.94
C ARG A 37 -8.05 5.15 -8.36
N PRO A 38 -9.16 5.89 -8.53
CA PRO A 38 -9.61 6.38 -9.83
C PRO A 38 -8.49 7.14 -10.53
N SER A 39 -8.34 6.95 -11.84
CA SER A 39 -7.34 7.65 -12.64
C SER A 39 -8.01 8.36 -13.81
N THR A 40 -7.71 9.65 -13.97
CA THR A 40 -8.23 10.50 -15.05
C THR A 40 -7.86 9.97 -16.43
N GLY A 41 -6.68 9.35 -16.58
CA GLY A 41 -6.24 8.76 -17.84
C GLY A 41 -7.00 7.48 -18.26
N ILE A 42 -7.94 6.98 -17.46
CA ILE A 42 -8.78 5.82 -17.77
C ILE A 42 -10.25 6.09 -17.41
N ASP A 43 -10.74 7.29 -17.72
CA ASP A 43 -12.13 7.71 -17.49
C ASP A 43 -12.60 7.55 -16.04
N LEU A 44 -11.73 7.90 -15.09
CA LEU A 44 -11.97 7.74 -13.64
C LEU A 44 -12.25 6.29 -13.21
N LYS A 45 -11.92 5.30 -14.05
CA LYS A 45 -11.89 3.89 -13.63
C LYS A 45 -10.69 3.67 -12.73
N THR A 46 -10.76 2.63 -11.91
CA THR A 46 -9.64 2.18 -11.08
C THR A 46 -8.76 1.23 -11.92
N PRO A 47 -7.42 1.37 -11.93
CA PRO A 47 -6.55 0.51 -12.74
C PRO A 47 -6.78 -1.00 -12.50
N ILE A 48 -7.01 -1.41 -11.25
CA ILE A 48 -7.30 -2.80 -10.90
C ILE A 48 -8.57 -3.33 -11.56
N LYS A 49 -9.59 -2.49 -11.74
CA LYS A 49 -10.84 -2.85 -12.42
C LYS A 49 -10.64 -3.03 -13.91
N VAL A 50 -9.86 -2.14 -14.52
CA VAL A 50 -9.51 -2.24 -15.94
C VAL A 50 -8.68 -3.50 -16.19
N TRP A 51 -7.72 -3.82 -15.31
CA TRP A 51 -6.84 -4.97 -15.45
C TRP A 51 -7.52 -6.32 -15.15
N SER A 52 -8.24 -6.41 -14.04
CA SER A 52 -8.79 -7.69 -13.54
C SER A 52 -10.27 -7.92 -13.89
N GLY A 53 -10.97 -6.91 -14.41
CA GLY A 53 -12.42 -6.92 -14.59
C GLY A 53 -13.22 -6.82 -13.29
N ARG A 54 -12.58 -6.94 -12.11
CA ARG A 54 -13.23 -6.90 -10.80
C ARG A 54 -13.14 -5.50 -10.17
N PRO A 55 -14.19 -5.02 -9.49
CA PRO A 55 -14.13 -3.75 -8.78
C PRO A 55 -13.04 -3.77 -7.69
N ALA A 56 -12.52 -2.60 -7.35
CA ALA A 56 -11.56 -2.47 -6.27
C ALA A 56 -12.21 -2.80 -4.92
N ASP A 57 -11.75 -3.85 -4.24
CA ASP A 57 -12.08 -4.12 -2.84
C ASP A 57 -11.22 -3.26 -1.88
N TYR A 58 -11.86 -2.64 -0.89
CA TYR A 58 -11.21 -1.77 0.10
C TYR A 58 -11.30 -2.31 1.53
N SER A 59 -11.86 -3.49 1.75
CA SER A 59 -12.05 -4.08 3.08
C SER A 59 -10.75 -4.18 3.89
N ASN A 60 -9.62 -4.38 3.18
CA ASN A 60 -8.28 -4.48 3.75
C ASN A 60 -7.48 -3.17 3.69
N LEU A 61 -8.06 -2.05 3.23
CA LEU A 61 -7.34 -0.77 3.20
C LEU A 61 -7.19 -0.22 4.62
N LYS A 62 -5.95 0.04 5.03
CA LYS A 62 -5.59 0.65 6.32
C LYS A 62 -4.67 1.85 6.09
N VAL A 63 -4.68 2.77 7.06
CA VAL A 63 -3.76 3.91 7.06
C VAL A 63 -2.34 3.40 7.24
N PHE A 64 -1.41 3.87 6.41
CA PHE A 64 -0.01 3.51 6.55
C PHE A 64 0.54 4.01 7.90
N GLY A 65 1.22 3.14 8.63
CA GLY A 65 1.67 3.43 10.00
C GLY A 65 0.63 3.16 11.10
N SER A 66 -0.51 2.55 10.78
CA SER A 66 -1.43 2.04 11.80
C SER A 66 -0.78 0.95 12.66
N LEU A 67 -1.25 0.79 13.89
CA LEU A 67 -0.85 -0.32 14.76
C LEU A 67 -1.04 -1.67 14.05
N ALA A 68 -0.01 -2.51 14.09
CA ALA A 68 0.00 -3.85 13.52
C ALA A 68 0.64 -4.82 14.51
N PHE A 69 0.16 -6.06 14.52
CA PHE A 69 0.68 -7.13 15.37
C PHE A 69 1.39 -8.16 14.50
N ALA A 70 2.61 -8.53 14.87
CA ALA A 70 3.33 -9.61 14.22
C ALA A 70 2.89 -10.95 14.84
N HIS A 71 2.57 -11.92 13.99
CA HIS A 71 2.34 -13.28 14.47
C HIS A 71 3.70 -13.93 14.79
N VAL A 72 3.96 -14.15 16.08
CA VAL A 72 5.14 -14.87 16.55
C VAL A 72 4.76 -16.33 16.72
N LYS A 73 5.39 -17.23 15.95
CA LYS A 73 5.24 -18.67 16.16
C LYS A 73 5.92 -19.03 17.47
N GLN A 74 5.18 -19.60 18.40
CA GLN A 74 5.75 -20.14 19.62
C GLN A 74 6.29 -21.52 19.26
N ASP A 75 7.61 -21.67 19.23
CA ASP A 75 8.23 -22.99 19.10
C ASP A 75 7.70 -23.84 20.25
N LYS A 76 7.14 -25.01 19.90
CA LYS A 76 6.76 -25.99 20.92
C LYS A 76 8.06 -26.33 21.68
N LEU A 77 8.06 -26.08 22.98
CA LEU A 77 9.04 -26.68 23.88
C LEU A 77 8.82 -28.18 23.81
N ASP A 78 9.70 -28.88 23.11
CA ASP A 78 9.86 -30.33 23.19
C ASP A 78 10.36 -30.72 24.59
#